data_AF-A0A6G3C7L8-F1
#
_entry.id   AF-A0A6G3C7L8-F1
#
_cell.length_a   1.000
_cell.length_b   1.000
_cell.length_c   1.000
_cell.angle_alpha   90.00
_cell.angle_beta   90.00
_cell.angle_gamma   90.00
#
_symmetry.space_group_name_H-M   'P 1'
#
loop_
_entity.id
_entity.type
_entity.pdbx_description
1 polymer ?
#
loop_
_entity_poly.entity_id
_entity_poly.type
_entity_poly.pdbx_seq_one_letter_code
_entity_poly.pdbx_strand_id
1 'polypeptide(L)'
;MESRKAGPRRSDARRNREHILDVALVGLSRSAGVPLSAVAKKAGVGQGTLYRHSPSREALALGAYCHEVQQLTDSIHRTPLRSIYADEEIADDRIRSSGKR
;
A
#
# COMPACT_ATOMS: atom_id res chain seq x y z
N MET A 1 25.28 26.42 -19.61
CA MET A 1 23.81 26.51 -19.74
C MET A 1 23.21 25.62 -18.65
N GLU A 2 23.06 26.18 -17.45
CA GLU A 2 22.58 25.44 -16.28
C GLU A 2 21.05 25.35 -16.34
N SER A 3 20.55 24.14 -16.60
CA SER A 3 19.12 23.86 -16.51
C SER A 3 18.76 23.70 -15.03
N ARG A 4 18.08 24.72 -14.49
CA ARG A 4 17.53 24.75 -13.13
C ARG A 4 16.67 23.49 -12.92
N LYS A 5 17.05 22.64 -11.95
CA LYS A 5 16.19 21.56 -11.45
C LYS A 5 14.89 22.18 -10.92
N ALA A 6 13.85 22.21 -11.76
CA ALA A 6 12.49 22.37 -11.27
C ALA A 6 12.26 21.25 -10.24
N GLY A 7 11.89 21.61 -9.01
CA GLY A 7 11.62 20.63 -7.97
C GLY A 7 10.60 19.58 -8.43
N PRO A 8 10.60 18.37 -7.84
CA PRO A 8 9.69 17.30 -8.25
C PRO A 8 8.26 17.81 -8.32
N ARG A 9 7.54 17.54 -9.42
CA ARG A 9 6.13 17.91 -9.52
C ARG A 9 5.39 17.19 -8.40
N ARG A 10 4.29 17.75 -7.89
CA ARG A 10 3.52 17.11 -6.80
C ARG A 10 3.14 15.65 -7.10
N SER A 11 2.90 15.33 -8.38
CA SER A 11 2.67 13.96 -8.85
C SER A 11 3.89 13.04 -8.62
N ASP A 12 5.08 13.53 -8.95
CA ASP A 12 6.34 12.80 -8.76
C ASP A 12 6.62 12.60 -7.28
N ALA A 13 6.37 13.62 -6.45
CA ALA A 13 6.54 13.53 -5.00
C ALA A 13 5.63 12.47 -4.38
N ARG A 14 4.37 12.37 -4.85
CA ARG A 14 3.43 11.33 -4.40
C ARG A 14 3.87 9.93 -4.84
N ARG A 15 4.19 9.75 -6.13
CA ARG A 15 4.69 8.46 -6.65
C ARG A 15 5.95 8.01 -5.93
N ASN A 16 6.85 8.95 -5.63
CA ASN A 16 8.07 8.67 -4.89
C ASN A 16 7.77 8.21 -3.46
N ARG A 17 6.77 8.83 -2.81
CA ARG A 17 6.31 8.39 -1.49
C ARG A 17 5.73 6.98 -1.53
N GLU A 18 4.80 6.70 -2.44
CA GLU A 18 4.19 5.37 -2.61
C GLU A 18 5.28 4.31 -2.84
N HIS A 19 6.22 4.59 -3.75
CA HIS A 19 7.33 3.67 -4.03
C HIS A 19 8.24 3.40 -2.81
N ILE A 20 8.53 4.41 -1.99
CA ILE A 20 9.27 4.22 -0.72
C ILE A 20 8.51 3.24 0.19
N LEU A 21 7.19 3.37 0.29
CA LEU A 21 6.35 2.53 1.16
C LEU A 21 6.30 1.08 0.67
N ASP A 22 6.17 0.86 -0.64
CA ASP A 22 6.23 -0.49 -1.23
C ASP A 22 7.57 -1.18 -0.92
N VAL A 23 8.67 -0.46 -1.14
CA VAL A 23 10.02 -0.99 -0.88
C VAL A 23 10.23 -1.26 0.62
N ALA A 24 9.72 -0.38 1.48
CA ALA A 24 9.77 -0.55 2.92
C ALA A 24 8.99 -1.79 3.38
N LEU A 25 7.78 -2.01 2.85
CA LEU A 25 6.95 -3.17 3.17
C LEU A 25 7.69 -4.48 2.83
N VAL A 26 8.29 -4.57 1.63
CA VAL A 26 9.08 -5.73 1.21
C VAL A 26 10.33 -5.93 2.07
N GLY A 27 10.94 -4.85 2.55
CA GLY A 27 12.08 -4.91 3.47
C GLY A 27 11.68 -5.44 4.84
N LEU A 28 10.60 -4.89 5.40
CA LEU A 28 10.09 -5.21 6.73
C LEU A 28 9.54 -6.63 6.82
N SER A 29 8.92 -7.14 5.75
CA SER A 29 8.42 -8.53 5.70
C SER A 29 9.55 -9.58 5.78
N ARG A 30 10.77 -9.20 5.41
CA ARG A 30 11.96 -10.06 5.50
C ARG A 30 12.71 -9.88 6.81
N SER A 31 12.76 -8.66 7.35
CA SER A 31 13.43 -8.36 8.61
C SER A 31 12.94 -7.04 9.20
N ALA A 32 12.48 -7.08 10.45
CA ALA A 32 12.14 -5.87 11.21
C ALA A 32 13.32 -4.89 11.37
N GLY A 33 14.56 -5.40 11.31
CA GLY A 33 15.79 -4.65 11.43
C GLY A 33 16.32 -4.04 10.13
N VAL A 34 15.59 -4.12 9.01
CA VAL A 34 16.08 -3.65 7.69
C VAL A 34 16.63 -2.22 7.78
N PRO A 35 17.87 -1.94 7.34
CA PRO A 35 18.41 -0.59 7.41
C PRO A 35 17.58 0.39 6.57
N LEU A 36 17.19 1.53 7.16
CA LEU A 36 16.51 2.62 6.43
C LEU A 36 17.32 3.07 5.20
N SER A 37 18.64 3.00 5.31
CA SER A 37 19.53 3.32 4.21
C SER A 37 19.41 2.37 3.03
N ALA A 38 19.19 1.08 3.29
CA ALA A 38 18.94 0.07 2.26
C ALA A 38 17.58 0.28 1.60
N VAL A 39 16.55 0.67 2.37
CA VAL A 39 15.23 1.03 1.84
C VAL A 39 15.34 2.23 0.90
N ALA A 40 15.97 3.32 1.32
CA ALA A 40 16.17 4.51 0.49
C ALA A 40 16.96 4.18 -0.79
N LYS A 41 18.04 3.40 -0.68
CA LYS A 41 18.82 2.96 -1.84
C LYS A 41 17.96 2.17 -2.84
N LYS A 42 17.16 1.24 -2.33
CA LYS A 42 16.31 0.38 -3.18
C LYS A 42 15.11 1.14 -3.78
N ALA A 43 14.61 2.16 -3.10
CA ALA A 43 13.59 3.08 -3.61
C ALA A 43 14.15 4.18 -4.53
N GLY A 44 15.47 4.22 -4.75
CA GLY A 44 16.10 5.22 -5.63
C GLY A 44 16.09 6.65 -5.09
N VAL A 45 15.97 6.83 -3.77
CA VAL A 45 15.87 8.15 -3.12
C VAL A 45 17.07 8.44 -2.24
N GLY A 46 17.37 9.74 -2.05
CA GLY A 46 18.36 10.17 -1.07
C GLY A 46 17.86 9.94 0.36
N GLN A 47 18.80 9.69 1.30
CA GLN A 47 18.47 9.49 2.73
C GLN A 47 17.66 10.66 3.30
N GLY A 48 18.06 11.90 2.99
CA GLY A 48 17.34 13.09 3.45
C GLY A 48 15.89 13.17 2.94
N THR A 49 15.62 12.64 1.75
CA THR A 49 14.24 12.54 1.23
C THR A 49 13.43 11.52 2.02
N LEU A 50 14.00 10.35 2.31
CA LEU A 50 13.34 9.34 3.14
C LEU A 50 13.05 9.89 4.54
N TYR A 51 14.06 10.45 5.22
CA TYR A 51 13.90 10.97 6.58
C TYR A 51 12.93 12.15 6.68
N ARG A 52 12.80 12.98 5.62
CA ARG A 52 11.78 14.04 5.57
C ARG A 52 10.36 13.50 5.53
N HIS A 53 10.14 12.31 4.96
CA HIS A 53 8.82 11.70 4.85
C HIS A 53 8.51 10.70 5.98
N SER A 54 9.55 10.09 6.53
CA SER A 54 9.51 9.07 7.57
C SER A 54 10.62 9.37 8.58
N PRO A 55 10.36 10.23 9.58
CA PRO A 55 11.40 10.70 10.51
C PRO A 55 11.96 9.60 11.41
N SER A 56 11.22 8.50 11.59
CA SER A 56 11.67 7.34 12.34
C SER A 56 11.37 6.02 11.61
N ARG A 57 11.95 4.94 12.10
CA ARG A 57 11.68 3.58 11.63
C ARG A 57 10.20 3.23 11.83
N GLU A 58 9.66 3.58 12.98
CA GLU A 58 8.27 3.32 13.36
C GLU A 58 7.33 4.10 12.42
N ALA A 59 7.66 5.35 12.09
CA ALA A 59 6.90 6.15 11.14
C ALA A 59 6.93 5.55 9.73
N LEU A 60 8.07 5.00 9.29
CA LEU A 60 8.17 4.29 8.01
C LEU A 60 7.33 3.02 8.02
N ALA A 61 7.44 2.21 9.09
CA ALA A 61 6.71 0.95 9.21
C ALA A 61 5.20 1.18 9.25
N LEU A 62 4.73 2.10 10.09
CA LEU A 62 3.31 2.47 10.16
C LEU A 62 2.82 2.97 8.79
N GLY A 63 3.58 3.85 8.14
CA GLY A 63 3.24 4.33 6.81
C GLY A 63 3.13 3.21 5.77
N ALA A 64 4.03 2.23 5.80
CA ALA A 64 4.03 1.10 4.88
C ALA A 64 2.82 0.18 5.11
N TYR A 65 2.50 -0.16 6.36
CA TYR A 65 1.33 -0.98 6.67
C TYR A 65 0.01 -0.27 6.37
N CYS A 66 -0.11 1.02 6.69
CA CYS A 66 -1.29 1.80 6.31
C CYS A 66 -1.46 1.86 4.78
N HIS A 67 -0.36 1.99 4.04
CA HIS A 67 -0.39 1.97 2.58
C HIS A 67 -0.88 0.62 2.04
N GLU A 68 -0.40 -0.49 2.60
CA GLU A 68 -0.84 -1.84 2.21
C GLU A 68 -2.34 -2.04 2.45
N VAL A 69 -2.83 -1.67 3.64
CA VAL A 69 -4.26 -1.76 3.96
C VAL A 69 -5.11 -0.89 3.02
N GLN A 70 -4.62 0.30 2.67
CA GLN A 70 -5.31 1.17 1.70
C GLN A 70 -5.36 0.51 0.31
N GLN A 71 -4.25 -0.06 -0.17
CA GLN A 71 -4.20 -0.75 -1.47
C GLN A 71 -5.17 -1.94 -1.51
N LEU A 72 -5.22 -2.73 -0.42
CA LEU A 72 -6.16 -3.84 -0.30
C LEU A 72 -7.62 -3.35 -0.31
N THR A 73 -7.93 -2.28 0.43
CA THR A 73 -9.27 -1.68 0.48
C THR A 73 -9.69 -1.15 -0.90
N ASP A 74 -8.80 -0.43 -1.59
CA ASP A 74 -9.04 0.11 -2.93
C ASP A 74 -9.27 -1.02 -3.95
N SER A 75 -8.57 -2.15 -3.80
CA SER A 75 -8.74 -3.31 -4.66
C SER A 75 -10.14 -3.95 -4.53
N ILE A 76 -10.70 -3.99 -3.31
CA ILE A 76 -12.07 -4.47 -3.04
C ILE A 76 -13.09 -3.54 -3.71
N HIS A 77 -12.87 -2.23 -3.67
CA HIS A 77 -13.78 -1.29 -4.33
C HIS A 77 -13.71 -1.37 -5.86
N ARG A 78 -12.54 -1.67 -6.42
CA ARG A 78 -12.36 -1.85 -7.87
C ARG A 78 -12.96 -3.17 -8.37
N THR A 79 -12.84 -4.23 -7.57
CA THR A 79 -13.41 -5.55 -7.86
C THR A 79 -14.21 -5.99 -6.63
N PRO A 80 -15.51 -5.64 -6.54
CA PRO A 80 -16.29 -6.03 -5.38
C PRO A 80 -16.23 -7.54 -5.24
N LEU A 81 -15.95 -8.05 -4.03
CA LEU A 81 -15.81 -9.49 -3.75
C LEU A 81 -17.01 -10.30 -4.29
N ARG A 82 -18.20 -9.69 -4.31
CA ARG A 82 -19.40 -10.26 -4.93
C ARG A 82 -19.22 -10.68 -6.40
N SER A 83 -18.35 -10.00 -7.16
CA SER A 83 -18.02 -10.36 -8.55
C SER A 83 -17.04 -11.54 -8.66
N ILE A 84 -16.26 -11.82 -7.60
CA ILE A 84 -15.31 -12.94 -7.55
C ILE A 84 -16.02 -14.25 -7.13
N TYR A 85 -17.12 -14.14 -6.40
CA TYR A 85 -17.97 -15.27 -5.98
C TYR A 85 -19.32 -15.34 -6.73
N ALA A 86 -19.49 -14.60 -7.83
CA ALA A 86 -20.76 -14.52 -8.56
C ALA A 86 -21.15 -15.82 -9.31
N ASP A 87 -20.25 -16.80 -9.37
CA ASP A 87 -20.51 -18.08 -10.05
C ASP A 87 -21.16 -19.14 -9.13
N GLU A 88 -21.33 -18.88 -7.82
CA GLU A 88 -22.13 -19.73 -6.93
C GLU A 88 -23.55 -19.16 -6.75
N GLU A 89 -24.34 -19.21 -7.82
CA GLU A 89 -25.80 -19.28 -7.70
C GLU A 89 -26.18 -20.65 -7.12
N ILE A 90 -25.97 -20.87 -5.82
CA ILE A 90 -26.47 -22.05 -5.11
C ILE A 90 -27.25 -21.62 -3.85
N ALA A 91 -28.57 -21.61 -4.03
CA ALA A 91 -29.58 -22.03 -3.05
C ALA A 91 -29.63 -21.31 -1.70
N ASP A 92 -30.10 -20.06 -1.68
CA ASP A 92 -30.67 -19.46 -0.45
C ASP A 92 -32.22 -19.44 -0.45
N ASP A 93 -32.85 -20.30 -1.25
CA ASP A 93 -34.31 -20.45 -1.32
C ASP A 93 -34.87 -21.46 -0.29
N ARG A 94 -34.01 -22.03 0.58
CA ARG A 94 -34.42 -23.03 1.57
C ARG A 94 -34.80 -22.49 2.95
N ILE A 95 -34.61 -21.21 3.25
CA ILE A 95 -34.92 -20.66 4.58
C ILE A 95 -36.40 -20.22 4.71
N ARG A 96 -37.19 -20.17 3.63
CA ARG A 96 -38.60 -19.69 3.70
C ARG A 96 -39.70 -20.75 3.89
N SER A 97 -39.40 -22.05 3.93
CA SER A 97 -40.45 -23.09 3.94
C SER A 97 -40.63 -23.91 5.22
N SER A 98 -39.84 -23.71 6.28
CA SER A 98 -40.02 -24.44 7.55
C SER A 98 -40.41 -23.50 8.69
N GLY A 99 -41.63 -22.97 8.64
CA GLY A 99 -42.17 -22.11 9.69
C GLY A 99 -43.68 -21.89 9.57
N LYS A 100 -44.43 -22.93 9.21
CA LYS A 100 -45.89 -22.92 9.34
C LYS A 100 -46.39 -24.30 9.76
N ARG A 101 -46.30 -24.56 11.06
CA ARG A 101 -47.23 -25.40 11.81
C ARG A 101 -47.37 -24.79 13.19
#